data_AF-A0A2H9LD54-F1
#
_entry.id   AF-A0A2H9LD54-F1
#
_cell.length_a   1.000
_cell.length_b   1.000
_cell.length_c   1.000
_cell.angle_alpha   90.00
_cell.angle_beta   90.00
_cell.angle_gamma   90.00
#
_symmetry.space_group_name_H-M   'P 1'
#
loop_
_entity.id
_entity.type
_entity.pdbx_description
1 polymer ?
#
loop_
_entity_poly.entity_id
_entity_poly.type
_entity_poly.pdbx_seq_one_letter_code
_entity_poly.pdbx_strand_id
1 'polypeptide(L)'
;MFEFLILNQQDIFYLILTILSAFFVKITDLQVDDNKKFFFKEFKFLTAISYGSIFGYLIHADPGFGAIIAGIILANIFSNKFDDLSHLLAIIPFFLIPFILGFSKILLMVALLFFISALFDEKMHDLSEKRDKKHKLFIVLSKYRLFSWILALLVSFLLKDYIYIIALVIFDIAYKLTEHIFSRN
;
A
#
# COMPACT_ATOMS: atom_id res chain seq x y z
N MET A 1 18.49 -15.57 -21.19
CA MET A 1 18.55 -14.18 -21.67
C MET A 1 17.73 -13.36 -20.69
N PHE A 2 18.38 -12.64 -19.77
CA PHE A 2 17.69 -11.72 -18.85
C PHE A 2 17.42 -10.44 -19.63
N GLU A 3 16.17 -10.20 -20.03
CA GLU A 3 15.78 -8.87 -20.49
C GLU A 3 15.94 -7.94 -19.27
N PHE A 4 16.86 -6.99 -19.39
CA PHE A 4 17.06 -5.97 -18.36
C PHE A 4 15.76 -5.16 -18.24
N LEU A 5 15.41 -4.81 -17.00
CA LEU A 5 14.32 -3.89 -16.70
C LEU A 5 14.56 -2.56 -17.42
N ILE A 6 13.73 -2.25 -18.42
CA ILE A 6 13.68 -0.92 -19.02
C ILE A 6 12.40 -0.27 -18.55
N LEU A 7 12.51 0.56 -17.51
CA LEU A 7 11.40 1.40 -17.07
C LEU A 7 11.14 2.45 -18.14
N ASN A 8 9.91 2.47 -18.66
CA ASN A 8 9.48 3.51 -19.57
C ASN A 8 9.00 4.75 -18.78
N GLN A 9 8.69 5.84 -19.49
CA GLN A 9 8.24 7.09 -18.86
C GLN A 9 6.94 6.92 -18.05
N GLN A 10 6.06 6.01 -18.49
CA GLN A 10 4.79 5.72 -17.84
C GLN A 10 4.99 4.95 -16.53
N ASP A 11 5.90 3.98 -16.50
CA ASP A 11 6.25 3.24 -15.28
C ASP A 11 6.83 4.19 -14.22
N ILE A 12 7.70 5.11 -14.63
CA ILE A 12 8.28 6.13 -13.74
C ILE A 12 7.16 7.01 -13.17
N PHE A 13 6.21 7.43 -13.99
CA PHE A 13 5.07 8.21 -13.53
C PHE A 13 4.23 7.44 -12.50
N TYR A 14 3.95 6.15 -12.73
CA TYR A 14 3.21 5.33 -11.77
C TYR A 14 3.98 5.09 -10.47
N LEU A 15 5.31 4.97 -10.52
CA LEU A 15 6.14 4.88 -9.33
C LEU A 15 6.13 6.18 -8.52
N ILE A 16 6.14 7.34 -9.19
CA ILE A 16 5.98 8.64 -8.50
C ILE A 16 4.62 8.71 -7.80
N LEU A 17 3.54 8.31 -8.47
CA LEU A 17 2.22 8.22 -7.86
C LEU A 17 2.19 7.24 -6.68
N THR A 18 2.90 6.12 -6.78
CA THR A 18 3.06 5.15 -5.68
C THR A 18 3.76 5.78 -4.47
N ILE A 19 4.81 6.58 -4.69
CA ILE A 19 5.48 7.33 -3.61
C ILE A 19 4.52 8.33 -2.96
N LEU A 20 3.80 9.11 -3.78
CA LEU A 20 2.86 10.12 -3.30
C LEU A 20 1.70 9.51 -2.51
N SER A 21 1.15 8.38 -2.97
CA SER A 21 0.12 7.67 -2.23
C SER A 21 0.64 7.12 -0.90
N ALA A 22 1.84 6.52 -0.87
CA ALA A 22 2.47 6.07 0.38
C ALA A 22 2.65 7.21 1.39
N PHE A 23 3.11 8.37 0.90
CA PHE A 23 3.22 9.59 1.69
C PHE A 23 1.86 10.00 2.27
N PHE A 24 0.83 10.15 1.44
CA PHE A 24 -0.50 10.58 1.90
C PHE A 24 -1.19 9.57 2.82
N VAL A 25 -1.02 8.27 2.59
CA VAL A 25 -1.50 7.22 3.51
C VAL A 25 -0.85 7.44 4.87
N LYS A 26 0.49 7.54 4.95
CA LYS A 26 1.15 7.71 6.25
C LYS A 26 0.79 9.02 6.94
N ILE A 27 0.67 10.12 6.19
CA ILE A 27 0.21 11.39 6.76
C ILE A 27 -1.20 11.25 7.34
N THR A 28 -2.10 10.54 6.64
CA THR A 28 -3.46 10.27 7.13
C THR A 28 -3.42 9.45 8.42
N ASP A 29 -2.63 8.36 8.45
CA ASP A 29 -2.44 7.54 9.66
C ASP A 29 -1.97 8.41 10.84
N LEU A 30 -0.97 9.27 10.64
CA LEU A 30 -0.46 10.17 11.69
C LEU A 30 -1.51 11.20 12.15
N GLN A 31 -2.35 11.70 11.25
CA GLN A 31 -3.43 12.64 11.61
C GLN A 31 -4.56 11.96 12.39
N VAL A 32 -4.80 10.67 12.15
CA VAL A 32 -5.83 9.85 12.82
C VAL A 32 -5.34 9.34 14.17
N ASP A 33 -4.17 8.72 14.22
CA ASP A 33 -3.65 8.02 15.40
C ASP A 33 -3.03 8.96 16.44
N ASP A 34 -2.38 10.05 15.99
CA ASP A 34 -1.47 10.79 16.86
C ASP A 34 -2.18 11.94 17.59
N ASN A 35 -2.63 11.66 18.81
CA ASN A 35 -3.70 12.44 19.44
C ASN A 35 -3.33 13.87 19.88
N LYS A 36 -2.07 14.34 19.81
CA LYS A 36 -1.73 15.68 20.37
C LYS A 36 -0.70 16.57 19.65
N LYS A 37 0.04 16.14 18.61
CA LYS A 37 1.15 16.97 18.07
C LYS A 37 1.29 17.07 16.56
N PHE A 38 0.53 16.31 15.78
CA PHE A 38 0.64 16.42 14.33
C PHE A 38 0.00 17.72 13.82
N PHE A 39 0.79 18.56 13.13
CA PHE A 39 0.27 19.75 12.46
C PHE A 39 -0.71 19.33 11.34
N PHE A 40 -1.75 20.12 11.08
CA PHE A 40 -2.73 19.90 10.00
C PHE A 40 -3.69 18.71 10.17
N LYS A 41 -4.14 18.38 11.39
CA LYS A 41 -5.14 17.31 11.60
C LYS A 41 -6.44 17.50 10.82
N GLU A 42 -6.82 18.75 10.60
CA GLU A 42 -8.01 19.15 9.86
C GLU A 42 -7.96 18.68 8.39
N PHE A 43 -6.76 18.39 7.87
CA PHE A 43 -6.54 17.96 6.49
C PHE A 43 -6.62 16.45 6.29
N LYS A 44 -6.96 15.66 7.33
CA LYS A 44 -7.04 14.19 7.23
C LYS A 44 -7.96 13.67 6.14
N PHE A 45 -9.04 14.39 5.86
CA PHE A 45 -9.95 14.05 4.76
C PHE A 45 -9.33 14.35 3.39
N LEU A 46 -8.59 15.46 3.27
CA LEU A 46 -7.95 15.84 2.02
C LEU A 46 -6.84 14.85 1.64
N THR A 47 -6.00 14.47 2.59
CA THR A 47 -4.94 13.48 2.39
C THR A 47 -5.51 12.10 2.09
N ALA A 48 -6.60 11.72 2.76
CA ALA A 48 -7.30 10.48 2.49
C ALA A 48 -7.89 10.41 1.07
N ILE A 49 -8.62 11.45 0.67
CA ILE A 49 -9.16 11.57 -0.69
C ILE A 49 -8.03 11.58 -1.73
N SER A 50 -6.90 12.22 -1.42
CA SER A 50 -5.74 12.29 -2.32
C SER A 50 -5.14 10.91 -2.60
N TYR A 51 -4.84 10.12 -1.55
CA TYR A 51 -4.29 8.77 -1.78
C TYR A 51 -5.33 7.84 -2.42
N GLY A 52 -6.60 7.94 -2.02
CA GLY A 52 -7.68 7.15 -2.61
C GLY A 52 -7.85 7.45 -4.10
N SER A 53 -7.69 8.71 -4.50
CA SER A 53 -7.74 9.13 -5.90
C SER A 53 -6.56 8.59 -6.70
N ILE A 54 -5.36 8.63 -6.12
CA ILE A 54 -4.17 8.06 -6.75
C ILE A 54 -4.33 6.54 -6.94
N PHE A 55 -4.82 5.83 -5.93
CA PHE A 55 -5.06 4.40 -6.01
C PHE A 55 -6.14 4.04 -7.04
N GLY A 56 -7.24 4.80 -7.09
CA GLY A 56 -8.28 4.62 -8.10
C GLY A 56 -7.75 4.84 -9.52
N TYR A 57 -6.91 5.85 -9.72
CA TYR A 57 -6.23 6.07 -11.00
C TYR A 57 -5.26 4.93 -11.34
N LEU A 58 -4.42 4.48 -10.41
CA LEU A 58 -3.46 3.39 -10.65
C LEU A 58 -4.17 2.06 -11.01
N ILE A 59 -5.33 1.77 -10.42
CA ILE A 59 -6.16 0.62 -10.81
C ILE A 59 -6.66 0.74 -12.25
N HIS A 60 -7.09 1.92 -12.66
CA HIS A 60 -7.49 2.16 -14.04
C HIS A 60 -6.31 2.04 -15.00
N ALA A 61 -5.15 2.58 -14.61
CA ALA A 61 -4.05 2.87 -15.51
C ALA A 61 -3.11 1.68 -15.75
N ASP A 62 -2.99 0.73 -14.80
CA ASP A 62 -2.12 -0.44 -14.94
C ASP A 62 -2.65 -1.70 -14.22
N PRO A 63 -2.70 -2.87 -14.89
CA PRO A 63 -3.13 -4.13 -14.29
C PRO A 63 -2.28 -4.62 -13.11
N GLY A 64 -0.98 -4.38 -13.14
CA GLY A 64 -0.02 -4.82 -12.13
C GLY A 64 -0.15 -4.03 -10.83
N PHE A 65 -0.08 -2.71 -10.93
CA PHE A 65 -0.38 -1.81 -9.81
C PHE A 65 -1.80 -2.04 -9.30
N GLY A 66 -2.77 -2.17 -10.19
CA GLY A 66 -4.15 -2.39 -9.82
C GLY A 66 -4.37 -3.66 -9.00
N ALA A 67 -3.70 -4.76 -9.36
CA ALA A 67 -3.78 -6.01 -8.61
C ALA A 67 -3.18 -5.90 -7.20
N ILE A 68 -2.01 -5.25 -7.06
CA ILE A 68 -1.37 -5.04 -5.75
C ILE A 68 -2.25 -4.19 -4.86
N ILE A 69 -2.67 -3.03 -5.36
CA ILE A 69 -3.42 -2.03 -4.61
C ILE A 69 -4.77 -2.61 -4.18
N ALA A 70 -5.50 -3.27 -5.11
CA ALA A 70 -6.77 -3.90 -4.78
C ALA A 70 -6.61 -4.97 -3.69
N GLY A 71 -5.58 -5.83 -3.80
CA GLY A 71 -5.32 -6.86 -2.80
C GLY A 71 -5.04 -6.28 -1.41
N ILE A 72 -4.13 -5.30 -1.32
CA ILE A 72 -3.73 -4.67 -0.04
C ILE A 72 -4.90 -3.90 0.57
N ILE A 73 -5.67 -3.14 -0.21
CA ILE A 73 -6.82 -2.37 0.31
C ILE A 73 -7.90 -3.29 0.84
N LEU A 74 -8.22 -4.37 0.13
CA LEU A 74 -9.16 -5.37 0.62
C LEU A 74 -8.67 -5.96 1.96
N ALA A 75 -7.37 -6.24 2.10
CA ALA A 75 -6.82 -6.78 3.34
C ALA A 75 -6.95 -5.79 4.50
N ASN A 76 -6.70 -4.50 4.25
CA ASN A 76 -6.86 -3.44 5.26
C ASN A 76 -8.31 -3.25 5.70
N ILE A 77 -9.27 -3.32 4.76
CA ILE A 77 -10.71 -3.27 5.07
C ILE A 77 -11.09 -4.45 5.99
N PHE A 78 -10.66 -5.66 5.64
CA PHE A 78 -10.98 -6.87 6.41
C PHE A 78 -10.26 -6.93 7.77
N SER A 79 -9.14 -6.24 7.91
CA SER A 79 -8.39 -6.16 9.17
C SER A 79 -8.84 -5.00 10.06
N ASN A 80 -9.92 -4.30 9.70
CA ASN A 80 -10.43 -3.12 10.40
C ASN A 80 -9.37 -2.00 10.58
N LYS A 81 -8.37 -1.91 9.68
CA LYS A 81 -7.41 -0.79 9.65
C LYS A 81 -8.06 0.53 9.20
N PHE A 82 -9.22 0.44 8.56
CA PHE A 82 -10.01 1.59 8.09
C PHE A 82 -11.20 1.83 9.03
N ASP A 83 -10.92 2.01 10.30
CA ASP A 83 -11.92 2.28 11.35
C ASP A 83 -12.25 3.78 11.50
N ASP A 84 -11.37 4.70 11.10
CA ASP A 84 -11.66 6.13 11.02
C ASP A 84 -12.36 6.54 9.71
N LEU A 85 -13.27 7.51 9.82
CA LEU A 85 -14.02 8.08 8.70
C LEU A 85 -13.11 8.57 7.57
N SER A 86 -11.89 9.03 7.89
CA SER A 86 -10.94 9.51 6.88
C SER A 86 -10.54 8.39 5.92
N HIS A 87 -10.16 7.22 6.44
CA HIS A 87 -9.81 6.08 5.60
C HIS A 87 -11.01 5.54 4.82
N LEU A 88 -12.22 5.58 5.40
CA LEU A 88 -13.45 5.25 4.68
C LEU A 88 -13.71 6.20 3.50
N LEU A 89 -13.42 7.50 3.65
CA LEU A 89 -13.57 8.45 2.55
C LEU A 89 -12.60 8.21 1.40
N ALA A 90 -11.42 7.62 1.65
CA ALA A 90 -10.49 7.24 0.58
C ALA A 90 -11.03 6.11 -0.32
N ILE A 91 -11.94 5.28 0.19
CA ILE A 91 -12.58 4.19 -0.56
C ILE A 91 -13.46 4.74 -1.69
N ILE A 92 -14.05 5.92 -1.50
CA ILE A 92 -14.94 6.54 -2.50
C ILE A 92 -14.20 6.82 -3.82
N PRO A 93 -13.14 7.64 -3.87
CA PRO A 93 -12.41 7.89 -5.12
C PRO A 93 -11.70 6.63 -5.63
N PHE A 94 -11.30 5.73 -4.74
CA PHE A 94 -10.72 4.43 -5.12
C PHE A 94 -11.63 3.62 -6.04
N PHE A 95 -12.95 3.58 -5.78
CA PHE A 95 -13.91 2.92 -6.67
C PHE A 95 -14.46 3.84 -7.76
N LEU A 96 -14.70 5.11 -7.45
CA LEU A 96 -15.37 6.06 -8.36
C LEU A 96 -14.53 6.35 -9.61
N ILE A 97 -13.22 6.53 -9.46
CA ILE A 97 -12.33 6.87 -10.58
C ILE A 97 -12.30 5.74 -11.63
N PRO A 98 -11.98 4.49 -11.28
CA PRO A 98 -11.97 3.41 -12.28
C PRO A 98 -13.40 3.08 -12.75
N PHE A 99 -14.45 3.38 -11.99
CA PHE A 99 -15.82 3.29 -12.49
C PHE A 99 -16.11 4.29 -13.62
N ILE A 100 -15.59 5.53 -13.53
CA ILE A 100 -15.78 6.56 -14.56
C ILE A 100 -14.83 6.37 -15.74
N LEU A 101 -13.55 6.07 -15.47
CA LEU A 101 -12.51 5.96 -16.50
C LEU A 101 -12.41 4.57 -17.13
N GLY A 102 -13.03 3.56 -16.51
CA GLY A 102 -12.94 2.15 -16.87
C GLY A 102 -11.93 1.39 -16.01
N PHE A 103 -12.15 0.09 -15.81
CA PHE A 103 -11.19 -0.75 -15.09
C PHE A 103 -10.17 -1.32 -16.08
N SER A 104 -8.89 -1.30 -15.71
CA SER A 104 -7.90 -2.16 -16.37
C SER A 104 -8.27 -3.63 -16.14
N LYS A 105 -7.70 -4.53 -16.93
CA LYS A 105 -7.88 -5.97 -16.74
C LYS A 105 -7.09 -6.44 -15.51
N ILE A 106 -7.62 -6.18 -14.31
CA ILE A 106 -7.02 -6.61 -13.05
C ILE A 106 -6.85 -8.13 -13.11
N LEU A 107 -5.61 -8.59 -12.87
CA LEU A 107 -5.32 -10.00 -12.70
C LEU A 107 -5.90 -10.46 -11.37
N LEU A 108 -7.17 -10.84 -11.36
CA LEU A 108 -7.92 -11.19 -10.16
C LEU A 108 -7.18 -12.21 -9.28
N MET A 109 -6.55 -13.20 -9.90
CA MET A 109 -5.72 -14.19 -9.18
C MET A 109 -4.56 -13.53 -8.43
N VAL A 110 -3.84 -12.60 -9.06
CA VAL A 110 -2.74 -11.87 -8.44
C VAL A 110 -3.25 -10.99 -7.30
N ALA A 111 -4.38 -10.29 -7.52
CA ALA A 111 -5.01 -9.47 -6.48
C ALA A 111 -5.44 -10.30 -5.26
N LEU A 112 -6.01 -11.49 -5.47
CA LEU A 112 -6.38 -12.42 -4.40
C LEU A 112 -5.16 -12.94 -3.63
N LEU A 113 -4.05 -13.22 -4.32
CA LEU A 113 -2.81 -13.61 -3.67
C LEU A 113 -2.28 -12.47 -2.80
N PHE A 114 -2.26 -11.22 -3.29
CA PHE A 114 -1.85 -10.06 -2.50
C PHE A 114 -2.78 -9.81 -1.32
N PHE A 115 -4.09 -9.99 -1.48
CA PHE A 115 -5.06 -9.92 -0.40
C PHE A 115 -4.74 -10.91 0.73
N ILE A 116 -4.55 -12.19 0.39
CA ILE A 116 -4.23 -13.24 1.37
C ILE A 116 -2.89 -12.93 2.04
N SER A 117 -1.89 -12.54 1.26
CA SER A 117 -0.56 -12.21 1.75
C SER A 117 -0.57 -11.03 2.72
N ALA A 118 -1.28 -9.95 2.39
CA ALA A 118 -1.41 -8.78 3.22
C ALA A 118 -2.20 -9.07 4.51
N LEU A 119 -3.23 -9.93 4.45
CA LEU A 119 -3.91 -10.42 5.66
C LEU A 119 -2.99 -11.22 6.58
N PHE A 120 -2.08 -12.03 6.03
CA PHE A 120 -1.08 -12.73 6.83
C PHE A 120 -0.09 -11.77 7.46
N ASP A 121 0.40 -10.78 6.71
CA ASP A 121 1.28 -9.74 7.24
C ASP A 121 0.62 -9.01 8.40
N GLU A 122 -0.65 -8.63 8.27
CA GLU A 122 -1.38 -7.92 9.33
C GLU A 122 -1.63 -8.79 10.56
N LYS A 123 -2.10 -10.03 10.39
CA LYS A 123 -2.27 -10.96 11.52
C LYS A 123 -0.96 -11.23 12.26
N MET A 124 0.15 -11.31 11.53
CA MET A 124 1.48 -11.50 12.12
C MET A 124 1.95 -10.24 12.86
N HIS A 125 1.61 -9.06 12.34
CA HIS A 125 1.81 -7.78 13.02
C HIS A 125 1.08 -7.75 14.37
N ASP A 126 -0.22 -7.98 14.39
CA ASP A 126 -1.04 -8.02 15.61
C ASP A 126 -0.54 -9.04 16.64
N LEU A 127 -0.17 -10.25 16.18
CA LEU A 127 0.37 -11.29 17.05
C LEU A 127 1.72 -10.89 17.65
N SER A 128 2.50 -10.08 16.94
CA SER A 128 3.81 -9.63 17.40
C SER A 128 3.71 -8.54 18.45
N GLU A 129 2.69 -7.68 18.38
CA GLU A 129 2.42 -6.67 19.42
C GLU A 129 1.95 -7.30 20.74
N LYS A 130 1.19 -8.40 20.66
CA LYS A 130 0.67 -9.13 21.82
C LYS A 130 1.70 -10.03 22.52
N ARG A 131 2.85 -10.31 21.89
CA ARG A 131 3.87 -11.23 22.42
C ARG A 131 5.06 -10.49 23.03
N ASP A 132 5.60 -11.06 24.11
CA ASP A 132 6.82 -10.58 24.74
C ASP A 132 8.00 -10.56 23.74
N LYS A 133 8.86 -9.53 23.85
CA LYS A 133 9.98 -9.21 22.92
C LYS A 133 11.04 -10.32 22.73
N LYS A 134 10.85 -11.51 23.31
CA LYS A 134 11.79 -12.64 23.27
C LYS A 134 11.98 -13.23 21.87
N HIS A 135 11.00 -13.14 20.97
CA HIS A 135 11.11 -13.69 19.61
C HIS A 135 11.47 -12.62 18.58
N LYS A 136 12.72 -12.16 18.59
CA LYS A 136 13.24 -11.13 17.67
C LYS A 136 12.98 -11.43 16.19
N LEU A 137 13.08 -12.71 15.79
CA LEU A 137 12.80 -13.11 14.40
C LEU A 137 11.34 -12.82 14.03
N PHE A 138 10.39 -13.20 14.89
CA PHE A 138 8.96 -12.98 14.68
C PHE A 138 8.61 -11.49 14.54
N ILE A 139 9.27 -10.65 15.34
CA ILE A 139 9.11 -9.18 15.31
C ILE A 139 9.68 -8.58 14.02
N VAL A 140 10.77 -9.11 13.48
CA VAL A 140 11.31 -8.66 12.20
C VAL A 140 10.38 -9.10 11.07
N LEU A 141 9.92 -10.36 11.07
CA LEU A 141 9.00 -10.87 10.05
C LEU A 141 7.69 -10.04 10.00
N SER A 142 7.18 -9.64 11.16
CA SER A 142 5.94 -8.86 11.28
C SER A 142 6.07 -7.37 10.97
N LYS A 143 7.28 -6.80 10.98
CA LYS A 143 7.52 -5.37 10.78
C LYS A 143 7.75 -4.96 9.31
N TYR A 144 8.03 -5.93 8.43
CA TYR A 144 8.45 -5.66 7.05
C TYR A 144 7.52 -6.23 5.98
N ARG A 145 6.26 -6.58 6.31
CA ARG A 145 5.30 -7.15 5.34
C ARG A 145 5.90 -8.26 4.48
N LEU A 146 6.61 -9.18 5.14
CA LEU A 146 7.52 -10.09 4.49
C LEU A 146 6.79 -11.08 3.56
N PHE A 147 5.55 -11.43 3.87
CA PHE A 147 4.76 -12.28 2.97
C PHE A 147 4.49 -11.53 1.66
N SER A 148 4.07 -10.27 1.73
CA SER A 148 3.80 -9.47 0.53
C SER A 148 5.05 -9.22 -0.31
N TRP A 149 6.23 -9.08 0.33
CA TRP A 149 7.51 -8.99 -0.37
C TRP A 149 7.88 -10.29 -1.10
N ILE A 150 7.75 -11.44 -0.42
CA ILE A 150 8.01 -12.75 -1.04
C ILE A 150 7.06 -12.96 -2.22
N LEU A 151 5.77 -12.68 -2.03
CA LEU A 151 4.79 -12.83 -3.09
C LEU A 151 5.10 -11.89 -4.27
N ALA A 152 5.42 -10.62 -4.01
CA ALA A 152 5.77 -9.69 -5.07
C ALA A 152 7.00 -10.16 -5.86
N LEU A 153 8.03 -10.68 -5.16
CA LEU A 153 9.19 -11.25 -5.82
C LEU A 153 8.83 -12.46 -6.69
N LEU A 154 8.02 -13.38 -6.19
CA LEU A 154 7.57 -14.57 -6.93
C LEU A 154 6.73 -14.19 -8.14
N VAL A 155 5.75 -13.31 -7.99
CA VAL A 155 4.89 -12.81 -9.08
C VAL A 155 5.75 -12.10 -10.12
N SER A 156 6.72 -11.28 -9.69
CA SER A 156 7.63 -10.61 -10.59
C SER A 156 8.47 -11.57 -11.43
N PHE A 157 8.99 -12.64 -10.84
CA PHE A 157 9.71 -13.66 -11.60
C PHE A 157 8.81 -14.47 -12.54
N LEU A 158 7.62 -14.85 -12.09
CA LEU A 158 6.69 -15.67 -12.87
C LEU A 158 6.11 -14.92 -14.07
N LEU A 159 5.74 -13.65 -13.89
CA LEU A 159 5.18 -12.80 -14.94
C LEU A 159 6.25 -12.06 -15.75
N LYS A 160 7.53 -12.16 -15.34
CA LYS A 160 8.66 -11.40 -15.89
C LYS A 160 8.43 -9.89 -15.89
N ASP A 161 7.73 -9.42 -14.87
CA ASP A 161 7.42 -8.02 -14.67
C ASP A 161 7.85 -7.61 -13.26
N TYR A 162 8.94 -6.86 -13.16
CA TYR A 162 9.47 -6.48 -11.84
C TYR A 162 8.76 -5.27 -11.25
N ILE A 163 7.73 -4.72 -11.91
CA ILE A 163 6.96 -3.60 -11.37
C ILE A 163 6.33 -3.96 -10.03
N TYR A 164 5.91 -5.23 -9.85
CA TYR A 164 5.26 -5.67 -8.61
C TYR A 164 6.16 -5.49 -7.39
N ILE A 165 7.40 -6.00 -7.45
CA ILE A 165 8.35 -5.87 -6.35
C ILE A 165 8.86 -4.42 -6.18
N ILE A 166 9.10 -3.71 -7.29
CA ILE A 166 9.61 -2.33 -7.24
C ILE A 166 8.58 -1.39 -6.61
N ALA A 167 7.32 -1.48 -7.05
CA ALA A 167 6.23 -0.66 -6.52
C ALA A 167 6.06 -0.86 -5.01
N LEU A 168 6.07 -2.12 -4.57
CA LEU A 168 5.88 -2.46 -3.15
C LEU A 168 7.06 -1.98 -2.29
N VAL A 169 8.30 -2.18 -2.75
CA VAL A 169 9.50 -1.70 -2.04
C VAL A 169 9.51 -0.18 -1.96
N ILE A 170 9.22 0.52 -3.07
CA ILE A 170 9.19 1.99 -3.10
C ILE A 170 8.06 2.53 -2.21
N PHE A 171 6.89 1.91 -2.22
CA PHE A 171 5.79 2.26 -1.33
C PHE A 171 6.22 2.16 0.15
N ASP A 172 6.79 1.03 0.56
CA ASP A 172 7.20 0.82 1.95
C ASP A 172 8.35 1.76 2.38
N ILE A 173 9.29 2.06 1.48
CA ILE A 173 10.36 3.05 1.73
C ILE A 173 9.74 4.44 1.95
N ALA A 174 8.87 4.89 1.03
CA ALA A 174 8.23 6.19 1.12
C ALA A 174 7.35 6.32 2.37
N TYR A 175 6.60 5.28 2.71
CA TYR A 175 5.77 5.21 3.91
C TYR A 175 6.61 5.36 5.20
N LYS A 176 7.69 4.57 5.33
CA LYS A 176 8.61 4.63 6.50
C LYS A 176 9.40 5.92 6.57
N LEU A 177 9.80 6.48 5.42
CA LEU A 177 10.49 7.76 5.38
C LEU A 177 9.55 8.88 5.84
N THR A 178 8.30 8.87 5.40
CA THR A 178 7.27 9.82 5.85
C THR A 178 7.08 9.70 7.36
N GLU A 179 6.93 8.48 7.89
CA GLU A 179 6.87 8.25 9.33
C GLU A 179 8.06 8.88 10.06
N HIS A 180 9.28 8.64 9.57
CA HIS A 180 10.50 9.12 10.21
C HIS A 180 10.60 10.65 10.23
N ILE A 181 10.20 11.32 9.15
CA ILE A 181 10.23 12.78 9.03
C ILE A 181 9.21 13.43 9.96
N PHE A 182 8.03 12.82 10.10
CA PHE A 182 6.86 13.45 10.68
C PHE A 182 6.52 13.00 12.12
N SER A 183 7.02 11.85 12.57
CA SER A 183 6.86 11.35 13.95
C SER A 183 7.95 11.81 14.94
N ARG A 184 8.97 12.54 14.46
CA ARG A 184 10.11 13.02 15.28
C ARG A 184 9.93 14.41 15.90
N ASN A 185 8.74 15.02 15.81
CA ASN A 185 8.37 16.29 16.45
C ASN A 185 7.30 16.09 17.54
#